data_AF-A0AAD0Q554-F1
#
_entry.id   AF-A0AAD0Q554-F1
#
_cell.length_a   1.000
_cell.length_b   1.000
_cell.length_c   1.000
_cell.angle_alpha   90.00
_cell.angle_beta   90.00
_cell.angle_gamma   90.00
#
_symmetry.space_group_name_H-M   'P 1'
#
loop_
_entity.id
_entity.type
_entity.pdbx_description
1 polymer ?
#
loop_
_entity_poly.entity_id
_entity_poly.type
_entity_poly.pdbx_seq_one_letter_code
_entity_poly.pdbx_strand_id
1 'polypeptide(L)' 'MPWVNLPEDCFLHDLRTRYVHPSRRWYSQDGSRIYTWDGEHGGEVEVFDKRGRHLGVAHPVTGETIKPAVRGRRIDV' A
#
# COMPACT_ATOMS: atom_id res chain seq x y z
N MET A 1 -17.39 5.21 4.63
CA MET A 1 -17.66 4.58 3.32
C MET A 1 -17.78 3.07 3.55
N PRO A 2 -18.51 2.30 2.71
CA PRO A 2 -18.43 0.84 2.78
C PRO A 2 -16.99 0.40 2.46
N TRP A 3 -16.58 -0.75 3.00
CA TRP A 3 -15.29 -1.34 2.70
C TRP A 3 -15.16 -1.63 1.20
N VAL A 4 -14.05 -1.18 0.60
CA VAL A 4 -13.69 -1.47 -0.78
C VAL A 4 -12.73 -2.64 -0.81
N ASN A 5 -13.16 -3.73 -1.45
CA ASN A 5 -12.29 -4.88 -1.68
C ASN A 5 -11.18 -4.54 -2.66
N LEU A 6 -10.06 -5.25 -2.55
CA LEU A 6 -8.95 -5.14 -3.48
C LEU A 6 -9.45 -5.48 -4.91
N PRO A 7 -9.30 -4.59 -5.91
CA PRO A 7 -9.72 -4.85 -7.29
C PRO A 7 -9.05 -6.09 -7.88
N GLU A 8 -9.71 -6.78 -8.81
CA GLU A 8 -9.15 -7.97 -9.47
C GLU A 8 -7.90 -7.66 -10.30
N ASP A 9 -7.85 -6.47 -10.88
CA ASP A 9 -6.74 -5.94 -11.70
C ASP A 9 -5.71 -5.16 -10.89
N CYS A 10 -5.74 -5.27 -9.56
CA CYS A 10 -4.79 -4.57 -8.70
C CYS A 10 -3.37 -5.15 -8.81
N PHE A 11 -2.37 -4.29 -9.03
CA PHE A 11 -0.97 -4.71 -9.15
C PHE A 11 -0.42 -5.41 -7.90
N LEU A 12 -1.09 -5.27 -6.74
CA LEU A 12 -0.70 -5.95 -5.51
C LEU A 12 -0.85 -7.46 -5.59
N HIS A 13 -1.71 -8.00 -6.47
CA HIS A 13 -1.87 -9.46 -6.62
C HIS A 13 -0.59 -10.15 -7.10
N ASP A 14 0.27 -9.44 -7.83
CA ASP A 14 1.53 -9.97 -8.35
C ASP A 14 2.70 -9.87 -7.35
N LEU A 15 2.49 -9.20 -6.21
CA LEU A 15 3.54 -8.96 -5.23
C LEU A 15 3.55 -10.00 -4.12
N ARG A 16 4.76 -10.28 -3.61
CA ARG A 16 4.91 -11.08 -2.40
C ARG A 16 4.18 -10.37 -1.25
N THR A 17 3.36 -11.12 -0.52
CA THR A 17 2.57 -10.61 0.59
C THR A 17 2.89 -11.30 1.91
N ARG A 18 2.73 -10.58 3.02
CA ARG A 18 2.77 -11.10 4.39
C ARG A 18 1.72 -10.41 5.24
N TYR A 19 1.04 -11.14 6.11
CA TYR A 19 0.21 -10.54 7.15
C TYR A 19 1.08 -10.04 8.30
N VAL A 20 0.92 -8.77 8.66
CA VAL A 20 1.57 -8.14 9.82
C VAL A 20 0.50 -7.31 10.51
N HIS A 21 0.15 -7.67 11.75
CA HIS A 21 -0.94 -7.02 12.46
C HIS A 21 -0.84 -5.48 12.34
N PRO A 22 -1.93 -4.78 11.98
CA PRO A 22 -3.30 -5.28 11.82
C PRO A 22 -3.69 -5.70 10.38
N SER A 23 -2.78 -5.63 9.40
CA SER A 23 -3.18 -5.74 7.98
C SER A 23 -2.24 -6.60 7.12
N ARG A 24 -2.73 -6.97 5.94
CA ARG A 24 -1.90 -7.55 4.91
C ARG A 24 -1.00 -6.49 4.31
N ARG A 25 0.26 -6.85 4.06
CA ARG A 25 1.26 -6.00 3.41
C ARG A 25 1.81 -6.69 2.19
N TRP A 26 2.20 -5.90 1.21
CA TRP A 26 2.87 -6.35 0.01
C TRP A 26 4.23 -5.69 -0.09
N TYR A 27 5.14 -6.32 -0.80
CA TYR A 27 6.52 -5.88 -0.89
C TYR A 27 6.95 -5.81 -2.35
N SER A 28 7.67 -4.76 -2.72
CA SER A 28 8.31 -4.71 -4.03
C SER A 28 9.32 -5.85 -4.17
N GLN A 29 9.63 -6.23 -5.41
CA GLN A 29 10.54 -7.34 -5.70
C GLN A 29 11.95 -7.14 -5.08
N ASP A 30 12.42 -5.90 -5.04
CA ASP A 30 13.69 -5.49 -4.42
C ASP A 30 13.61 -5.31 -2.89
N GLY A 31 12.41 -5.41 -2.30
CA GLY A 31 12.14 -5.20 -0.88
C GLY A 31 12.34 -3.76 -0.40
N SER A 32 12.48 -2.78 -1.31
CA SER A 32 12.68 -1.38 -0.94
C SER A 32 11.39 -0.68 -0.51
N ARG A 33 10.23 -1.20 -0.95
CA ARG A 33 8.89 -0.66 -0.68
C ARG A 33 7.98 -1.67 0.02
N ILE A 34 7.11 -1.12 0.85
CA ILE A 34 6.03 -1.83 1.53
C ILE A 34 4.73 -1.14 1.10
N TYR A 35 3.73 -1.93 0.74
CA TYR A 35 2.41 -1.45 0.34
C TYR A 35 1.35 -1.96 1.29
N THR A 36 0.34 -1.14 1.57
CA THR A 36 -0.88 -1.53 2.29
C THR A 36 -2.12 -1.11 1.52
N TRP A 37 -3.20 -1.86 1.68
CA TRP A 37 -4.50 -1.53 1.09
C TRP A 37 -5.37 -0.76 2.08
N ASP A 38 -5.82 0.42 1.68
CA ASP A 38 -6.80 1.21 2.42
C ASP A 38 -8.20 1.07 1.80
N GLY A 39 -8.88 -0.01 2.18
CA GLY A 39 -10.27 -0.27 1.78
C GLY A 39 -11.29 0.58 2.53
N GLU A 40 -10.93 1.23 3.63
CA GLU A 40 -11.86 2.04 4.44
C GLU A 40 -12.10 3.42 3.81
N HIS A 41 -11.11 3.95 3.09
CA HIS A 41 -11.14 5.28 2.48
C HIS A 41 -11.25 5.27 0.95
N GLY A 42 -11.95 4.27 0.38
CA GLY A 42 -12.28 4.26 -1.05
C GLY A 42 -11.38 3.41 -1.93
N GLY A 43 -10.44 2.67 -1.34
CA GLY A 43 -9.60 1.70 -2.04
C GLY A 43 -8.35 2.34 -2.63
N GLU A 44 -7.35 2.57 -1.77
CA GLU A 44 -6.09 3.18 -2.16
C GLU A 44 -4.88 2.35 -1.74
N VAL A 45 -3.77 2.44 -2.47
CA VAL A 45 -2.52 1.77 -2.11
C VAL A 45 -1.60 2.76 -1.41
N GLU A 46 -1.48 2.64 -0.10
CA GLU A 46 -0.53 3.40 0.71
C GLU A 46 0.88 2.82 0.53
N VAL A 47 1.87 3.66 0.22
CA VAL A 47 3.25 3.24 -0.10
C VAL A 47 4.21 3.71 0.98
N PHE A 48 5.07 2.81 1.44
CA PHE A 48 6.09 3.09 2.44
C PHE A 48 7.47 2.60 1.99
N ASP A 49 8.53 3.19 2.51
CA ASP A 49 9.87 2.61 2.38
C ASP A 49 10.09 1.45 3.36
N LYS A 50 11.20 0.73 3.19
CA LYS A 50 11.60 -0.36 4.11
C LYS A 50 11.80 0.05 5.58
N ARG A 51 11.80 1.35 5.90
CA ARG A 51 11.87 1.91 7.27
C ARG A 51 10.50 2.41 7.75
N GLY A 52 9.44 2.07 7.03
CA GLY A 52 8.06 2.42 7.35
C GLY A 52 7.73 3.89 7.13
N ARG A 53 8.56 4.68 6.43
CA ARG A 53 8.22 6.08 6.09
C ARG A 53 7.23 6.11 4.95
N HIS A 54 6.14 6.86 5.11
CA HIS A 54 5.16 7.06 4.05
C HIS A 54 5.77 7.82 2.86
N LEU A 55 5.57 7.28 1.67
CA LEU A 55 6.07 7.79 0.39
C LEU A 55 4.97 8.40 -0.49
N GLY A 56 3.71 8.17 -0.14
CA GLY A 56 2.54 8.63 -0.90
C GLY A 56 1.56 7.50 -1.17
N VAL A 57 0.56 7.82 -1.97
CA VAL A 57 -0.51 6.89 -2.37
C VAL A 57 -0.37 6.56 -3.85
N ALA A 58 -0.48 5.29 -4.20
CA ALA A 58 -0.48 4.78 -5.55
C ALA A 58 -1.89 4.37 -6.01
N HIS A 59 -2.16 4.55 -7.30
CA HIS A 59 -3.36 4.05 -7.95
C HIS A 59 -3.33 2.50 -7.99
N PRO A 60 -4.41 1.80 -7.60
CA PRO A 60 -4.40 0.34 -7.45
C PRO A 60 -4.16 -0.45 -8.72
N VAL A 61 -4.52 0.09 -9.89
CA VAL A 61 -4.37 -0.62 -11.17
C VAL A 61 -3.05 -0.26 -11.85
N THR A 62 -2.67 1.02 -11.84
CA THR A 62 -1.51 1.50 -12.61
C THR A 62 -0.23 1.55 -11.78
N GLY A 63 -0.32 1.56 -10.44
CA GLY A 63 0.81 1.75 -9.55
C GLY A 63 1.39 3.17 -9.53
N GLU A 64 0.82 4.09 -10.31
CA GLU A 64 1.27 5.48 -10.38
C GLU A 64 0.95 6.23 -9.09
N THR A 65 1.84 7.13 -8.67
CA THR A 65 1.62 7.94 -7.47
C THR A 65 0.57 9.01 -7.74
N ILE A 66 -0.53 8.98 -6.99
CA ILE A 66 -1.68 9.90 -7.10
C ILE A 66 -1.77 10.90 -5.96
N LYS A 67 -1.12 10.63 -4.82
CA LYS A 67 -1.00 11.59 -3.70
C LYS A 67 0.42 11.64 -3.16
N PRO A 68 0.90 12.83 -2.74
CA PRO A 68 2.24 12.97 -2.20
C PRO A 68 2.39 12.33 -0.82
N ALA A 69 3.64 12.16 -0.39
CA ALA A 69 3.96 11.72 0.96
C ALA A 69 3.42 12.67 2.02
N VAL A 70 2.68 12.12 2.99
CA VAL A 70 2.30 12.82 4.22
C VAL A 70 3.45 12.77 5.24
N ARG A 71 4.04 13.92 5.55
CA ARG A 71 5.14 14.04 6.51
C ARG A 71 4.72 13.48 7.88
N GLY A 72 5.56 12.62 8.45
CA GLY A 72 5.35 12.02 9.77
C GLY A 72 4.49 10.76 9.79
N ARG A 73 3.78 10.44 8.70
CA ARG A 73 3.02 9.18 8.59
C ARG A 73 3.98 8.00 8.48
N ARG A 74 3.73 6.96 9.29
CA ARG A 74 4.57 5.76 9.36
C ARG A 74 3.76 4.50 9.58
N ILE A 75 4.36 3.38 9.22
CA ILE A 75 3.98 2.04 9.67
C ILE A 75 5.11 1.44 10.52
N ASP A 76 4.74 0.53 11.42
CA ASP A 76 5.70 -0.36 12.08
C ASP A 76 6.27 -1.37 11.07
N VAL A 77 7.54 -1.79 11.13
CA VAL A 77 8.18 -2.65 10.11
C VAL A 77 8.83 -3.90 10.66
#